data_AF-A0A2B4S5X3-F1
#
_entry.id   AF-A0A2B4S5X3-F1
#
_cell.length_a   1.000
_cell.length_b   1.000
_cell.length_c   1.000
_cell.angle_alpha   90.00
_cell.angle_beta   90.00
_cell.angle_gamma   90.00
#
_symmetry.space_group_name_H-M   'P 1'
#
loop_
_entity.id
_entity.type
_entity.pdbx_description
1 polymer ?
#
loop_
_entity_poly.entity_id
_entity_poly.type
_entity_poly.pdbx_seq_one_letter_code
_entity_poly.pdbx_strand_id
1 'polypeptide(L)'
;MLRNVSEQDLSVTVLGHKLSMPICVAPTGYQAMAHPDGELATVRAVKSQDTAMGVSIFTTTSLEDIAQECPHTIKFMQVQFFSDRHLMAQAVKRAEKAGYKAILLTVDTPVYSRRKSTGRRNFRVPNHLKCANFQSLQQEKGLRTNEEVDDFISTICDGSVDWGTFDWLRSTTSLPFVLKGILTSEDARLAVQHGAQGIMIDVLPEIVEAVRGTGVEVYLDGGVRLGTDVLKALALGARAVFVGRPVI
;
A
#
# COMPACT_ATOMS: atom_id res chain seq x y z
N MET A 1 -12.19 34.27 -5.99
CA MET A 1 -12.40 34.63 -7.41
C MET A 1 -11.34 35.65 -7.81
N LEU A 2 -11.05 35.83 -9.11
CA LEU A 2 -9.99 36.72 -9.61
C LEU A 2 -8.57 36.30 -9.18
N ARG A 3 -8.27 35.00 -9.25
CA ARG A 3 -6.90 34.46 -9.14
C ARG A 3 -6.45 34.08 -10.54
N ASN A 4 -5.25 34.54 -10.96
CA ASN A 4 -4.69 34.09 -12.23
C ASN A 4 -4.38 32.60 -12.13
N VAL A 5 -5.03 31.81 -12.98
CA VAL A 5 -4.84 30.37 -13.10
C VAL A 5 -4.45 30.00 -14.53
N SER A 6 -3.74 30.86 -15.27
CA SER A 6 -3.26 30.54 -16.61
C SER A 6 -2.22 29.41 -16.63
N GLU A 7 -1.51 29.23 -15.51
CA GLU A 7 -0.55 28.15 -15.29
C GLU A 7 -0.91 27.44 -13.97
N GLN A 8 -1.03 26.11 -14.00
CA GLN A 8 -1.23 25.31 -12.80
C GLN A 8 -0.11 24.28 -12.69
N ASP A 9 0.56 24.28 -11.53
CA ASP A 9 1.51 23.23 -11.16
C ASP A 9 0.82 22.29 -10.19
N LEU A 10 0.63 21.04 -10.61
CA LEU A 10 0.08 19.98 -9.77
C LEU A 10 1.18 19.17 -9.08
N SER A 11 2.45 19.44 -9.36
CA SER A 11 3.54 18.63 -8.84
C SER A 11 3.60 18.67 -7.32
N VAL A 12 3.98 17.54 -6.75
CA VAL A 12 4.04 17.35 -5.29
C VAL A 12 5.29 16.56 -4.94
N THR A 13 5.74 16.66 -3.70
CA THR A 13 6.77 15.77 -3.15
C THR A 13 6.14 14.83 -2.13
N VAL A 14 6.31 13.53 -2.33
CA VAL A 14 5.81 12.46 -1.44
C VAL A 14 7.02 11.67 -0.94
N LEU A 15 7.24 11.65 0.38
CA LEU A 15 8.41 11.03 1.03
C LEU A 15 9.75 11.42 0.39
N GLY A 16 9.88 12.69 -0.02
CA GLY A 16 11.09 13.20 -0.68
C GLY A 16 11.19 12.93 -2.18
N HIS A 17 10.19 12.29 -2.80
CA HIS A 17 10.14 12.04 -4.24
C HIS A 17 9.17 12.98 -4.95
N LYS A 18 9.64 13.69 -5.98
CA LYS A 18 8.80 14.56 -6.81
C LYS A 18 7.91 13.71 -7.72
N LEU A 19 6.63 14.03 -7.76
CA LEU A 19 5.60 13.45 -8.64
C LEU A 19 4.93 14.57 -9.45
N SER A 20 4.36 14.23 -10.60
CA SER A 20 3.67 15.19 -11.48
C SER A 20 2.34 15.70 -10.93
N MET A 21 1.69 14.93 -10.05
CA MET A 21 0.38 15.21 -9.47
C MET A 21 0.21 14.51 -8.12
N PRO A 22 -0.69 14.96 -7.23
CA PRO A 22 -0.88 14.39 -5.90
C PRO A 22 -1.86 13.20 -5.92
N ILE A 23 -1.75 12.35 -6.95
CA ILE A 23 -2.62 11.20 -7.18
C ILE A 23 -1.73 9.98 -7.44
N CYS A 24 -1.75 9.04 -6.50
CA CYS A 24 -0.99 7.79 -6.52
C CYS A 24 -1.94 6.59 -6.69
N VAL A 25 -1.41 5.44 -7.08
CA VAL A 25 -2.17 4.18 -7.13
C VAL A 25 -2.14 3.51 -5.77
N ALA A 26 -3.30 3.15 -5.22
CA ALA A 26 -3.41 2.40 -3.96
C ALA A 26 -3.07 0.91 -4.17
N PRO A 27 -2.49 0.24 -3.16
CA PRO A 27 -2.19 -1.18 -3.24
C PRO A 27 -3.47 -2.00 -3.39
N THR A 28 -3.59 -2.66 -4.53
CA THR A 28 -4.68 -3.61 -4.84
C THR A 28 -4.06 -4.92 -5.31
N GLY A 29 -4.40 -6.02 -4.66
CA GLY A 29 -3.86 -7.35 -4.96
C GLY A 29 -4.55 -8.02 -6.15
N TYR A 30 -3.89 -9.05 -6.69
CA TYR A 30 -4.36 -9.92 -7.76
C TYR A 30 -4.88 -9.18 -9.01
N GLN A 31 -4.12 -8.21 -9.51
CA GLN A 31 -4.58 -7.36 -10.62
C GLN A 31 -4.75 -8.15 -11.92
N ALA A 32 -4.06 -9.28 -12.09
CA ALA A 32 -4.23 -10.13 -13.25
C ALA A 32 -5.62 -10.79 -13.36
N MET A 33 -6.44 -10.71 -12.31
CA MET A 33 -7.87 -11.09 -12.41
C MET A 33 -8.68 -10.11 -13.26
N ALA A 34 -8.25 -8.86 -13.38
CA ALA A 34 -8.94 -7.84 -14.18
C ALA A 34 -8.40 -7.77 -15.62
N HIS A 35 -7.09 -7.95 -15.80
CA HIS A 35 -6.45 -7.94 -17.11
C HIS A 35 -5.17 -8.80 -17.09
N PRO A 36 -4.83 -9.58 -18.13
CA PRO A 36 -3.67 -10.48 -18.12
C PRO A 36 -2.33 -9.83 -17.74
N ASP A 37 -2.10 -8.57 -18.15
CA ASP A 37 -0.88 -7.81 -17.80
C ASP A 37 -0.83 -7.37 -16.33
N GLY A 38 -1.96 -7.41 -15.61
CA GLY A 38 -2.08 -7.12 -14.18
C GLY A 38 -1.23 -5.94 -13.69
N GLU A 39 -0.36 -6.21 -12.72
CA GLU A 39 0.49 -5.19 -12.11
C GLU A 39 1.49 -4.55 -13.09
N LEU A 40 1.89 -5.26 -14.15
CA LEU A 40 2.80 -4.71 -15.17
C LEU A 40 2.13 -3.61 -15.99
N ALA A 41 0.85 -3.76 -16.35
CA ALA A 41 0.09 -2.68 -16.99
C ALA A 41 -0.01 -1.46 -16.07
N THR A 42 -0.31 -1.68 -14.79
CA THR A 42 -0.43 -0.59 -13.81
C THR A 42 0.89 0.16 -13.63
N VAL A 43 2.02 -0.53 -13.47
CA VAL A 43 3.31 0.16 -13.27
C VAL A 43 3.75 0.93 -14.52
N ARG A 44 3.48 0.41 -15.73
CA ARG A 44 3.70 1.13 -17.00
C ARG A 44 2.84 2.40 -17.09
N ALA A 45 1.58 2.33 -16.69
CA ALA A 45 0.69 3.49 -16.64
C ALA A 45 1.20 4.53 -15.63
N VAL A 46 1.57 4.11 -14.42
CA VAL A 46 2.13 4.99 -13.39
C VAL A 46 3.43 5.66 -13.86
N LYS A 47 4.30 4.94 -14.57
CA LYS A 47 5.48 5.50 -15.22
C LYS A 47 5.10 6.60 -16.22
N SER A 48 4.11 6.35 -17.09
CA SER A 48 3.69 7.34 -18.10
C SER A 48 3.12 8.62 -17.50
N GLN A 49 2.56 8.53 -16.28
CA GLN A 49 1.99 9.66 -15.55
C GLN A 49 2.97 10.31 -14.57
N ASP A 50 4.20 9.78 -14.44
CA ASP A 50 5.21 10.26 -13.49
C ASP A 50 4.66 10.41 -12.05
N THR A 51 3.99 9.37 -11.58
CA THR A 51 3.45 9.27 -10.21
C THR A 51 3.94 8.00 -9.50
N ALA A 52 3.33 7.64 -8.35
CA ALA A 52 3.73 6.51 -7.52
C ALA A 52 2.69 5.37 -7.49
N MET A 53 3.20 4.15 -7.32
CA MET A 53 2.40 2.93 -7.18
C MET A 53 2.56 2.31 -5.80
N GLY A 54 1.46 2.18 -5.05
CA GLY A 54 1.34 1.21 -3.96
C GLY A 54 1.21 -0.19 -4.54
N VAL A 55 2.11 -1.10 -4.17
CA VAL A 55 2.16 -2.48 -4.67
C VAL A 55 1.79 -3.41 -3.53
N SER A 56 0.70 -4.17 -3.65
CA SER A 56 0.32 -5.12 -2.60
C SER A 56 1.35 -6.24 -2.46
N ILE A 57 1.49 -6.81 -1.27
CA ILE A 57 2.19 -8.09 -1.11
C ILE A 57 1.43 -9.24 -1.81
N PHE A 58 0.11 -9.10 -2.03
CA PHE A 58 -0.75 -10.08 -2.67
C PHE A 58 -0.89 -9.85 -4.19
N THR A 59 0.22 -9.72 -4.90
CA THR A 59 0.23 -9.48 -6.35
C THR A 59 0.38 -10.76 -7.16
N THR A 60 -0.15 -10.73 -8.38
CA THR A 60 0.03 -11.81 -9.36
C THR A 60 1.39 -11.81 -10.05
N THR A 61 2.13 -10.71 -9.88
CA THR A 61 3.49 -10.49 -10.37
C THR A 61 4.42 -10.25 -9.18
N SER A 62 5.66 -10.73 -9.21
CA SER A 62 6.57 -10.59 -8.06
C SER A 62 7.00 -9.12 -7.85
N LEU A 63 7.38 -8.75 -6.63
CA LEU A 63 7.93 -7.42 -6.33
C LEU A 63 9.13 -7.09 -7.24
N GLU A 64 9.99 -8.08 -7.48
CA GLU A 64 11.18 -7.95 -8.31
C GLU A 64 10.82 -7.72 -9.78
N ASP A 65 9.88 -8.48 -10.33
CA ASP A 65 9.46 -8.32 -11.73
C ASP A 65 8.77 -6.97 -11.96
N ILE A 66 7.91 -6.53 -11.03
CA ILE A 66 7.29 -5.19 -11.08
C ILE A 66 8.36 -4.10 -11.00
N ALA A 67 9.39 -4.29 -10.18
CA ALA A 67 10.49 -3.33 -10.08
C ALA A 67 11.33 -3.29 -11.36
N GLN A 68 11.63 -4.44 -11.96
CA GLN A 68 12.41 -4.53 -13.20
C GLN A 68 11.67 -3.93 -14.39
N GLU A 69 10.35 -4.07 -14.47
CA GLU A 69 9.54 -3.51 -15.56
C GLU A 69 9.68 -1.98 -15.66
N CYS A 70 9.70 -1.29 -14.52
CA CYS A 70 9.80 0.16 -14.46
C CYS A 70 10.76 0.60 -13.34
N PRO A 71 12.09 0.51 -13.51
CA PRO A 71 13.07 0.67 -12.42
C PRO A 71 13.03 2.03 -11.74
N HIS A 72 12.80 3.10 -12.49
CA HIS A 72 12.82 4.48 -11.99
C HIS A 72 11.47 4.96 -11.41
N THR A 73 10.38 4.23 -11.65
CA THR A 73 9.06 4.61 -11.14
C THR A 73 8.99 4.46 -9.63
N ILE A 74 8.39 5.42 -8.94
CA ILE A 74 8.26 5.36 -7.48
C ILE A 74 7.26 4.26 -7.10
N LYS A 75 7.69 3.34 -6.25
CA LYS A 75 6.88 2.22 -5.78
C LYS A 75 6.98 2.11 -4.26
N PHE A 76 5.84 1.90 -3.61
CA PHE A 76 5.74 1.65 -2.19
C PHE A 76 5.16 0.25 -1.98
N MET A 77 5.87 -0.60 -1.23
CA MET A 77 5.42 -1.98 -1.01
C MET A 77 4.45 -2.01 0.17
N GLN A 78 3.23 -2.47 -0.07
CA GLN A 78 2.23 -2.69 0.96
C GLN A 78 2.37 -4.07 1.56
N VAL A 79 2.32 -4.15 2.88
CA VAL A 79 2.32 -5.40 3.65
C VAL A 79 1.42 -5.25 4.87
N GLN A 80 1.03 -6.36 5.47
CA GLN A 80 0.30 -6.42 6.75
C GLN A 80 1.04 -7.37 7.68
N PHE A 81 0.73 -7.35 8.97
CA PHE A 81 1.40 -8.24 9.91
C PHE A 81 1.09 -9.71 9.62
N PHE A 82 2.16 -10.50 9.49
CA PHE A 82 2.09 -11.95 9.33
C PHE A 82 2.49 -12.64 10.62
N SER A 83 1.80 -13.72 10.98
CA SER A 83 2.15 -14.58 12.13
C SER A 83 3.58 -15.11 12.00
N ASP A 84 4.01 -15.42 10.78
CA ASP A 84 5.40 -15.70 10.44
C ASP A 84 6.21 -14.40 10.25
N ARG A 85 6.88 -13.96 11.34
CA ARG A 85 7.73 -12.75 11.35
C ARG A 85 8.90 -12.84 10.37
N HIS A 86 9.43 -14.03 10.14
CA HIS A 86 10.54 -14.21 9.22
C HIS A 86 10.08 -13.93 7.78
N LEU A 87 8.93 -14.48 7.37
CA LEU A 87 8.32 -14.19 6.07
C LEU A 87 8.07 -12.69 5.86
N MET A 88 7.58 -12.01 6.90
CA MET A 88 7.34 -10.56 6.86
C MET A 88 8.64 -9.77 6.66
N ALA A 89 9.67 -10.05 7.45
CA ALA A 89 10.97 -9.39 7.34
C ALA A 89 11.64 -9.64 5.98
N GLN A 90 11.52 -10.87 5.45
CA GLN A 90 12.00 -11.21 4.12
C GLN A 90 11.29 -10.40 3.03
N ALA A 91 9.97 -10.24 3.11
CA ALA A 91 9.21 -9.45 2.14
C ALA A 91 9.65 -7.98 2.13
N VAL A 92 9.86 -7.38 3.32
CA VAL A 92 10.38 -6.02 3.44
C VAL A 92 11.80 -5.90 2.87
N LYS A 93 12.68 -6.87 3.16
CA LYS A 93 14.05 -6.89 2.62
C LYS A 93 14.10 -7.04 1.11
N ARG A 94 13.19 -7.84 0.53
CA ARG A 94 13.03 -7.97 -0.92
C ARG A 94 12.63 -6.64 -1.54
N ALA A 95 11.67 -5.93 -0.95
CA ALA A 95 11.26 -4.61 -1.41
C ALA A 95 12.41 -3.60 -1.35
N GLU A 96 13.15 -3.53 -0.24
CA GLU A 96 14.34 -2.68 -0.07
C GLU A 96 15.38 -2.96 -1.16
N LYS A 97 15.72 -4.25 -1.38
CA LYS A 97 16.67 -4.67 -2.42
C LYS A 97 16.19 -4.37 -3.83
N ALA A 98 14.89 -4.48 -4.10
CA ALA A 98 14.28 -4.18 -5.39
C ALA A 98 14.10 -2.67 -5.65
N GLY A 99 14.52 -1.81 -4.73
CA GLY A 99 14.53 -0.36 -4.92
C GLY A 99 13.20 0.34 -4.65
N TYR A 100 12.27 -0.32 -3.97
CA TYR A 100 11.06 0.30 -3.44
C TYR A 100 11.44 1.43 -2.46
N LYS A 101 10.57 2.45 -2.36
CA LYS A 101 10.89 3.71 -1.67
C LYS A 101 10.26 3.85 -0.29
N ALA A 102 9.27 3.01 0.03
CA ALA A 102 8.61 3.01 1.33
C ALA A 102 7.85 1.69 1.54
N ILE A 103 7.49 1.44 2.79
CA ILE A 103 6.57 0.39 3.20
C ILE A 103 5.22 1.01 3.58
N LEU A 104 4.13 0.57 2.93
CA LEU A 104 2.76 0.89 3.34
C LEU A 104 2.30 -0.24 4.27
N LEU A 105 2.43 -0.06 5.59
CA LEU A 105 2.06 -1.09 6.55
C LEU A 105 0.57 -0.97 6.90
N THR A 106 -0.22 -1.96 6.49
CA THR A 106 -1.64 -2.06 6.84
C THR A 106 -1.80 -2.49 8.28
N VAL A 107 -2.43 -1.64 9.11
CA VAL A 107 -2.62 -1.84 10.55
C VAL A 107 -4.08 -2.08 10.95
N ASP A 108 -5.03 -1.92 10.02
CA ASP A 108 -6.48 -2.08 10.23
C ASP A 108 -7.02 -3.49 9.95
N THR A 109 -6.14 -4.42 9.56
CA THR A 109 -6.52 -5.78 9.15
C THR A 109 -5.85 -6.84 10.05
N PRO A 110 -6.11 -6.85 11.38
CA PRO A 110 -5.58 -7.88 12.28
C PRO A 110 -6.24 -9.25 12.03
N VAL A 111 -7.42 -9.26 11.42
CA VAL A 111 -8.16 -10.46 11.03
C VAL A 111 -8.64 -10.29 9.60
N TYR A 112 -8.66 -11.39 8.85
CA TYR A 112 -9.15 -11.36 7.49
C TYR A 112 -10.62 -10.91 7.41
N SER A 113 -10.90 -9.94 6.54
CA SER A 113 -12.22 -9.30 6.46
C SER A 113 -13.31 -10.26 5.96
N ARG A 114 -14.44 -10.31 6.67
CA ARG A 114 -15.63 -11.10 6.28
C ARG A 114 -16.50 -10.34 5.28
N ARG A 115 -16.15 -10.39 4.01
CA ARG A 115 -16.99 -9.82 2.93
C ARG A 115 -18.13 -10.77 2.58
N LYS A 116 -19.38 -10.37 2.88
CA LYS A 116 -20.58 -11.21 2.63
C LYS A 116 -20.69 -11.69 1.18
N SER A 117 -20.31 -10.85 0.21
CA SER A 117 -20.31 -11.21 -1.22
C SER A 117 -19.30 -12.31 -1.54
N THR A 118 -18.07 -12.22 -1.02
CA THR A 118 -17.01 -13.21 -1.17
C THR A 118 -17.44 -14.57 -0.62
N GLY A 119 -17.99 -14.59 0.60
CA GLY A 119 -18.49 -15.83 1.22
C GLY A 119 -19.68 -16.44 0.48
N ARG A 120 -20.65 -15.62 0.02
CA ARG A 120 -21.79 -16.11 -0.76
C ARG A 120 -21.41 -16.64 -2.14
N ARG A 121 -20.32 -16.13 -2.72
CA ARG A 121 -19.85 -16.50 -4.06
C ARG A 121 -18.74 -17.55 -4.05
N ASN A 122 -18.36 -18.07 -2.86
CA ASN A 122 -17.20 -18.96 -2.68
C ASN A 122 -16.00 -18.50 -3.50
N PHE A 123 -15.69 -17.20 -3.42
CA PHE A 123 -14.68 -16.60 -4.26
C PHE A 123 -13.32 -17.29 -4.04
N ARG A 124 -12.70 -17.70 -5.15
CA ARG A 124 -11.34 -18.23 -5.23
C ARG A 124 -10.58 -17.45 -6.29
N VAL A 125 -9.27 -17.33 -6.09
CA VAL A 125 -8.38 -16.85 -7.15
C VAL A 125 -8.39 -17.91 -8.27
N PRO A 126 -8.53 -17.54 -9.55
CA PRO A 126 -8.47 -18.49 -10.64
C PRO A 126 -7.17 -19.31 -10.64
N ASN A 127 -7.24 -20.63 -10.81
CA ASN A 127 -6.10 -21.54 -10.65
C ASN A 127 -4.88 -21.24 -11.54
N HIS A 128 -5.08 -20.57 -12.68
CA HIS A 128 -3.99 -20.16 -13.58
C HIS A 128 -3.22 -18.93 -13.07
N LEU A 129 -3.77 -18.23 -12.08
CA LEU A 129 -3.12 -17.14 -11.37
C LEU A 129 -2.50 -17.66 -10.07
N LYS A 130 -1.53 -16.90 -9.56
CA LYS A 130 -0.77 -17.25 -8.38
C LYS A 130 -0.44 -16.00 -7.58
N CYS A 131 -0.29 -16.13 -6.27
CA CYS A 131 0.29 -15.06 -5.46
C CYS A 131 1.82 -15.13 -5.57
N ALA A 132 2.40 -14.29 -6.43
CA ALA A 132 3.79 -14.44 -6.89
C ALA A 132 4.81 -14.26 -5.76
N ASN A 133 4.51 -13.43 -4.76
CA ASN A 133 5.44 -13.15 -3.66
C ASN A 133 5.55 -14.28 -2.63
N PHE A 134 4.64 -15.25 -2.66
CA PHE A 134 4.60 -16.38 -1.73
C PHE A 134 4.93 -17.71 -2.40
N GLN A 135 5.42 -17.70 -3.65
CA GLN A 135 5.70 -18.94 -4.37
C GLN A 135 6.80 -19.78 -3.70
N SER A 136 7.74 -19.17 -2.98
CA SER A 136 8.74 -19.93 -2.22
C SER A 136 8.12 -20.78 -1.11
N LEU A 137 6.94 -20.39 -0.59
CA LEU A 137 6.22 -21.17 0.43
C LEU A 137 5.75 -22.53 -0.07
N GLN A 138 5.56 -22.72 -1.38
CA GLN A 138 5.25 -24.04 -1.93
C GLN A 138 6.33 -25.05 -1.56
N GLN A 139 7.59 -24.67 -1.73
CA GLN A 139 8.72 -25.51 -1.36
C GLN A 139 8.92 -25.55 0.16
N GLU A 140 8.87 -24.41 0.83
CA GLU A 140 9.20 -24.30 2.26
C GLU A 140 8.18 -24.97 3.17
N LYS A 141 6.88 -24.93 2.82
CA LYS A 141 5.78 -25.49 3.62
C LYS A 141 5.09 -26.69 2.95
N GLY A 142 5.63 -27.18 1.84
CA GLY A 142 5.12 -28.36 1.14
C GLY A 142 3.76 -28.17 0.48
N LEU A 143 3.39 -26.94 0.12
CA LEU A 143 2.16 -26.61 -0.60
C LEU A 143 2.36 -26.92 -2.09
N ARG A 144 1.44 -27.66 -2.69
CA ARG A 144 1.55 -28.25 -4.04
C ARG A 144 0.77 -27.48 -5.10
N THR A 145 -0.25 -26.72 -4.71
CA THR A 145 -1.13 -26.00 -5.65
C THR A 145 -1.20 -24.51 -5.32
N ASN A 146 -1.64 -23.70 -6.29
CA ASN A 146 -1.91 -22.28 -6.04
C ASN A 146 -3.05 -22.09 -5.03
N GLU A 147 -4.04 -22.98 -5.05
CA GLU A 147 -5.15 -22.95 -4.07
C GLU A 147 -4.66 -23.19 -2.64
N GLU A 148 -3.76 -24.16 -2.42
CA GLU A 148 -3.17 -24.41 -1.09
C GLU A 148 -2.36 -23.20 -0.59
N VAL A 149 -1.69 -22.47 -1.49
CA VAL A 149 -0.99 -21.22 -1.16
C VAL A 149 -1.97 -20.11 -0.80
N ASP A 150 -3.05 -19.95 -1.56
CA ASP A 150 -4.06 -18.91 -1.31
C ASP A 150 -4.83 -19.18 0.00
N ASP A 151 -5.14 -20.45 0.30
CA ASP A 151 -5.73 -20.85 1.57
C ASP A 151 -4.76 -20.55 2.72
N PHE A 152 -3.46 -20.85 2.59
CA PHE A 152 -2.46 -20.47 3.58
C PHE A 152 -2.43 -18.95 3.79
N ILE A 153 -2.37 -18.16 2.71
CA ILE A 153 -2.38 -16.69 2.75
C ILE A 153 -3.60 -16.14 3.51
N SER A 154 -4.77 -16.78 3.38
CA SER A 154 -5.96 -16.34 4.11
C SER A 154 -5.83 -16.46 5.64
N THR A 155 -4.85 -17.23 6.13
CA THR A 155 -4.61 -17.50 7.55
C THR A 155 -3.39 -16.78 8.14
N ILE A 156 -2.58 -16.09 7.33
CA ILE A 156 -1.31 -15.54 7.83
C ILE A 156 -1.46 -14.25 8.64
N CYS A 157 -2.63 -13.60 8.64
CA CYS A 157 -2.86 -12.40 9.45
C CYS A 157 -2.57 -12.67 10.92
N ASP A 158 -1.81 -11.77 11.56
CA ASP A 158 -1.57 -11.82 12.99
C ASP A 158 -2.44 -10.81 13.74
N GLY A 159 -3.30 -11.33 14.62
CA GLY A 159 -4.16 -10.54 15.48
C GLY A 159 -3.52 -10.14 16.83
N SER A 160 -2.34 -10.65 17.17
CA SER A 160 -1.65 -10.34 18.44
C SER A 160 -0.62 -9.23 18.32
N VAL A 161 -0.70 -8.41 17.26
CA VAL A 161 0.27 -7.35 16.98
C VAL A 161 0.05 -6.12 17.85
N ASP A 162 1.13 -5.43 18.14
CA ASP A 162 1.19 -4.22 18.95
C ASP A 162 2.24 -3.24 18.40
N TRP A 163 2.40 -2.08 19.05
CA TRP A 163 3.40 -1.08 18.68
C TRP A 163 4.84 -1.60 18.80
N GLY A 164 5.12 -2.54 19.72
CA GLY A 164 6.43 -3.20 19.82
C GLY A 164 6.74 -4.05 18.59
N THR A 165 5.72 -4.69 18.01
CA THR A 165 5.84 -5.41 16.74
C THR A 165 6.17 -4.47 15.58
N PHE A 166 5.57 -3.27 15.57
CA PHE A 166 5.92 -2.24 14.58
C PHE A 166 7.37 -1.76 14.75
N ASP A 167 7.82 -1.48 15.97
CA ASP A 167 9.20 -1.06 16.25
C ASP A 167 10.22 -2.11 15.80
N TRP A 168 9.94 -3.39 16.08
CA TRP A 168 10.76 -4.50 15.60
C TRP A 168 10.84 -4.50 14.07
N LEU A 169 9.71 -4.43 13.37
CA LEU A 169 9.69 -4.46 11.90
C LEU A 169 10.45 -3.28 11.31
N ARG A 170 10.25 -2.07 11.87
CA ARG A 170 10.95 -0.86 11.45
C ARG A 170 12.46 -1.01 11.63
N SER A 171 12.92 -1.69 12.69
CA SER A 171 14.34 -1.97 12.89
C SER A 171 14.97 -2.88 11.82
N THR A 172 14.16 -3.61 11.06
CA THR A 172 14.66 -4.52 10.03
C THR A 172 15.05 -3.82 8.73
N THR A 173 14.65 -2.57 8.48
CA THR A 173 14.89 -1.89 7.19
C THR A 173 15.19 -0.41 7.36
N SER A 174 15.82 0.20 6.35
CA SER A 174 16.00 1.66 6.29
C SER A 174 14.85 2.39 5.59
N LEU A 175 13.92 1.65 4.96
CA LEU A 175 12.79 2.25 4.25
C LEU A 175 11.84 2.98 5.20
N PRO A 176 11.28 4.13 4.78
CA PRO A 176 10.26 4.81 5.55
C PRO A 176 8.96 4.00 5.60
N PHE A 177 8.26 4.11 6.72
CA PHE A 177 6.96 3.49 6.94
C PHE A 177 5.84 4.50 6.85
N VAL A 178 4.80 4.13 6.11
CA VAL A 178 3.49 4.78 6.09
C VAL A 178 2.49 3.82 6.73
N LEU A 179 1.88 4.19 7.85
CA LEU A 179 0.87 3.36 8.50
C LEU A 179 -0.48 3.57 7.84
N LYS A 180 -1.00 2.52 7.18
CA LYS A 180 -2.27 2.53 6.46
C LYS A 180 -3.39 1.94 7.32
N GLY A 181 -4.45 2.70 7.51
CA GLY A 181 -5.64 2.27 8.27
C GLY A 181 -5.77 2.90 9.66
N ILE A 182 -5.01 3.96 9.95
CA ILE A 182 -5.19 4.75 11.18
C ILE A 182 -6.46 5.58 11.05
N LEU A 183 -7.33 5.55 12.06
CA LEU A 183 -8.63 6.24 12.02
C LEU A 183 -8.88 7.13 13.24
N THR A 184 -7.93 7.23 14.19
CA THR A 184 -8.08 7.99 15.45
C THR A 184 -6.88 8.90 15.70
N SER A 185 -7.09 10.04 16.36
CA SER A 185 -6.00 10.96 16.74
C SER A 185 -4.99 10.31 17.69
N GLU A 186 -5.45 9.42 18.56
CA GLU A 186 -4.65 8.69 19.54
C GLU A 186 -3.63 7.81 18.84
N ASP A 187 -4.08 6.99 17.89
CA ASP A 187 -3.19 6.10 17.13
C ASP A 187 -2.29 6.89 16.17
N ALA A 188 -2.74 8.05 15.68
CA ALA A 188 -1.89 8.94 14.89
C ALA A 188 -0.72 9.52 15.70
N ARG A 189 -0.97 9.93 16.96
CA ARG A 189 0.10 10.38 17.86
C ARG A 189 1.06 9.25 18.20
N LEU A 190 0.56 8.03 18.41
CA LEU A 190 1.39 6.84 18.61
C LEU A 190 2.24 6.54 17.37
N ALA A 191 1.66 6.62 16.17
CA ALA A 191 2.40 6.45 14.92
C ALA A 191 3.60 7.41 14.81
N VAL A 192 3.41 8.68 15.16
CA VAL A 192 4.48 9.68 15.23
C VAL A 192 5.53 9.27 16.27
N GLN A 193 5.11 8.91 17.49
CA GLN A 193 6.02 8.53 18.58
C GLN A 193 6.90 7.32 18.23
N HIS A 194 6.34 6.34 17.52
CA HIS A 194 7.05 5.15 17.06
C HIS A 194 7.83 5.36 15.74
N GLY A 195 7.83 6.58 15.19
CA GLY A 195 8.69 6.97 14.08
C GLY A 195 8.16 6.64 12.69
N ALA A 196 6.84 6.56 12.51
CA ALA A 196 6.24 6.52 11.17
C ALA A 196 6.52 7.84 10.42
N GLN A 197 6.84 7.76 9.13
CA GLN A 197 7.06 8.94 8.28
C GLN A 197 5.81 9.36 7.52
N GLY A 198 4.79 8.50 7.47
CA GLY A 198 3.48 8.88 6.95
C GLY A 198 2.33 8.10 7.57
N ILE A 199 1.12 8.61 7.36
CA ILE A 199 -0.13 7.97 7.75
C ILE A 199 -1.09 8.01 6.57
N MET A 200 -1.73 6.89 6.25
CA MET A 200 -2.75 6.79 5.19
C MET A 200 -4.10 6.43 5.80
N ILE A 201 -5.11 7.26 5.54
CA ILE A 201 -6.39 7.25 6.26
C ILE A 201 -7.59 7.40 5.33
N ASP A 202 -8.77 6.98 5.81
CA ASP A 202 -10.07 7.25 5.18
C ASP A 202 -10.81 8.46 5.82
N VAL A 203 -10.33 8.98 6.98
CA VAL A 203 -10.94 10.10 7.75
C VAL A 203 -9.90 11.19 8.05
N LEU A 204 -10.10 12.42 7.56
CA LEU A 204 -8.97 13.36 7.36
C LEU A 204 -8.73 14.43 8.46
N PRO A 205 -9.74 15.21 8.92
CA PRO A 205 -9.43 16.45 9.67
C PRO A 205 -8.79 16.22 11.05
N GLU A 206 -9.27 15.22 11.78
CA GLU A 206 -8.79 14.91 13.13
C GLU A 206 -7.31 14.45 13.14
N ILE A 207 -6.95 13.60 12.18
CA ILE A 207 -5.59 13.04 12.07
C ILE A 207 -4.59 14.11 11.65
N VAL A 208 -4.95 14.97 10.69
CA VAL A 208 -4.10 16.08 10.24
C VAL A 208 -3.78 17.01 11.40
N GLU A 209 -4.75 17.31 12.24
CA GLU A 209 -4.52 18.14 13.42
C GLU A 209 -3.63 17.43 14.45
N ALA A 210 -3.85 16.13 14.68
CA ALA A 210 -3.08 15.33 15.63
C ALA A 210 -1.59 15.26 15.30
N VAL A 211 -1.21 15.33 14.02
CA VAL A 211 0.19 15.22 13.55
C VAL A 211 0.77 16.54 13.03
N ARG A 212 0.04 17.65 13.16
CA ARG A 212 0.50 18.96 12.68
C ARG A 212 1.84 19.33 13.33
N GLY A 213 2.80 19.74 12.50
CA GLY A 213 4.13 20.18 12.95
C GLY A 213 5.12 19.05 13.27
N THR A 214 4.71 17.77 13.17
CA THR A 214 5.59 16.62 13.43
C THR A 214 6.49 16.26 12.25
N GLY A 215 6.16 16.75 11.04
CA GLY A 215 6.85 16.39 9.79
C GLY A 215 6.33 15.12 9.13
N VAL A 216 5.42 14.38 9.78
CA VAL A 216 4.76 13.18 9.21
C VAL A 216 3.78 13.59 8.11
N GLU A 217 3.88 12.93 6.95
CA GLU A 217 2.97 13.17 5.82
C GLU A 217 1.65 12.43 6.01
N VAL A 218 0.53 13.08 5.68
CA VAL A 218 -0.81 12.45 5.73
C VAL A 218 -1.29 12.19 4.31
N TYR A 219 -1.77 10.99 4.03
CA TYR A 219 -2.37 10.61 2.75
C TYR A 219 -3.81 10.18 2.96
N LEU A 220 -4.63 10.35 1.94
CA LEU A 220 -6.00 9.85 1.93
C LEU A 220 -6.16 8.74 0.91
N ASP A 221 -6.77 7.63 1.31
CA ASP A 221 -7.34 6.66 0.38
C ASP A 221 -8.85 6.51 0.62
N GLY A 222 -9.51 5.62 -0.13
CA GLY A 222 -10.96 5.42 0.01
C GLY A 222 -11.82 6.49 -0.68
N GLY A 223 -12.80 6.05 -1.49
CA GLY A 223 -13.84 6.94 -2.02
C GLY A 223 -13.46 7.99 -3.09
N VAL A 224 -12.18 8.29 -3.31
CA VAL A 224 -11.74 9.30 -4.32
C VAL A 224 -12.12 8.88 -5.73
N ARG A 225 -12.96 9.66 -6.42
CA ARG A 225 -13.41 9.38 -7.80
C ARG A 225 -13.30 10.57 -8.74
N LEU A 226 -13.28 11.79 -8.21
CA LEU A 226 -13.29 13.03 -8.98
C LEU A 226 -12.10 13.91 -8.58
N GLY A 227 -11.69 14.79 -9.49
CA GLY A 227 -10.66 15.79 -9.19
C GLY A 227 -11.04 16.72 -8.02
N THR A 228 -12.33 16.95 -7.80
CA THR A 228 -12.82 17.71 -6.64
C THR A 228 -12.68 16.95 -5.32
N ASP A 229 -12.64 15.61 -5.33
CA ASP A 229 -12.35 14.83 -4.14
C ASP A 229 -10.88 14.97 -3.77
N VAL A 230 -9.99 14.94 -4.77
CA VAL A 230 -8.55 15.24 -4.60
C VAL A 230 -8.37 16.64 -4.00
N LEU A 231 -9.02 17.65 -4.60
CA LEU A 231 -8.93 19.03 -4.12
C LEU A 231 -9.38 19.17 -2.66
N LYS A 232 -10.49 18.51 -2.27
CA LYS A 232 -10.97 18.51 -0.88
C LYS A 232 -9.98 17.84 0.06
N ALA A 233 -9.42 16.69 -0.32
CA ALA A 233 -8.42 16.01 0.49
C ALA A 233 -7.18 16.89 0.71
N LEU A 234 -6.66 17.53 -0.34
CA LEU A 234 -5.53 18.45 -0.22
C LEU A 234 -5.87 19.67 0.65
N ALA A 235 -7.07 20.26 0.46
CA ALA A 235 -7.52 21.40 1.25
C ALA A 235 -7.67 21.07 2.75
N LEU A 236 -7.97 19.81 3.07
CA LEU A 236 -8.07 19.30 4.43
C LEU A 236 -6.72 18.82 5.01
N GLY A 237 -5.64 18.93 4.25
CA GLY A 237 -4.27 18.70 4.73
C GLY A 237 -3.63 17.38 4.31
N ALA A 238 -4.26 16.58 3.44
CA ALA A 238 -3.57 15.47 2.81
C ALA A 238 -2.46 15.98 1.88
N ARG A 239 -1.34 15.28 1.84
CA ARG A 239 -0.23 15.50 0.91
C ARG A 239 -0.55 14.97 -0.50
N ALA A 240 -1.13 13.79 -0.56
CA ALA A 240 -1.52 13.11 -1.78
C ALA A 240 -2.67 12.14 -1.49
N VAL A 241 -3.37 11.70 -2.53
CA VAL A 241 -4.40 10.67 -2.44
C VAL A 241 -3.98 9.39 -3.15
N PHE A 242 -4.52 8.26 -2.70
CA PHE A 242 -4.29 6.95 -3.31
C PHE A 242 -5.61 6.38 -3.86
N VAL A 243 -5.64 6.04 -5.15
CA VAL A 243 -6.82 5.47 -5.82
C VAL A 243 -6.67 3.97 -6.02
N GLY A 244 -7.60 3.18 -5.46
CA GLY A 244 -7.62 1.72 -5.61
C GLY A 244 -8.52 1.29 -6.76
N ARG A 245 -9.81 1.05 -6.46
CA ARG A 245 -10.81 0.55 -7.42
C ARG A 245 -10.83 1.24 -8.80
N PRO A 246 -10.63 2.56 -8.96
CA PRO A 246 -10.59 3.17 -10.30
C PRO A 246 -9.51 2.64 -11.25
N VAL A 247 -8.49 1.95 -10.72
CA VAL A 247 -7.38 1.37 -11.50
C VAL A 247 -7.72 -0.03 -12.04
N ILE A 248 -8.72 -0.70 -11.46
CA ILE A 248 -9.10 -2.09 -11.75
C ILE A 248 -10.42 -2.11 -12.51
#